data_AF-F4RAS5-F1
#
_entry.id   AF-F4RAS5-F1
#
_cell.length_a   1.000
_cell.length_b   1.000
_cell.length_c   1.000
_cell.angle_alpha   90.00
_cell.angle_beta   90.00
_cell.angle_gamma   90.00
#
_symmetry.space_group_name_H-M   'P 1'
#
loop_
_entity.id
_entity.type
_entity.pdbx_description
1 polymer ?
#
loop_
_entity_poly.entity_id
_entity_poly.type
_entity_poly.pdbx_seq_one_letter_code
_entity_poly.pdbx_strand_id
1 'polypeptide(L)'
;MYRVGVVTQPIQNPWRVKAAGKVIRHVPLTLYSDDTSGNVSKKWNHHMSIFFTLSGLAPQWTNQDYNIHFLATSNSATTLDLFDRVVDDLN
;
A
#
# COMPACT_ATOMS: atom_id res chain seq x y z
N MET A 1 54.06 3.29 -11.86
CA MET A 1 53.12 2.61 -10.95
C MET A 1 51.94 3.53 -10.72
N TYR A 2 50.80 3.29 -11.38
CA TYR A 2 49.59 4.11 -11.21
C TYR A 2 48.63 3.30 -10.36
N ARG A 3 48.29 3.79 -9.16
CA ARG A 3 47.22 3.20 -8.37
C ARG A 3 45.90 3.67 -8.98
N VAL A 4 45.17 2.74 -9.61
CA VAL A 4 43.77 2.97 -9.98
C VAL A 4 42.98 3.04 -8.68
N GLY A 5 42.67 4.25 -8.24
CA GLY A 5 41.71 4.47 -7.16
C GLY A 5 40.33 4.09 -7.69
N VAL A 6 39.85 2.90 -7.32
CA VAL A 6 38.46 2.53 -7.57
C VAL A 6 37.61 3.43 -6.67
N VAL A 7 36.97 4.45 -7.25
CA VAL A 7 35.95 5.23 -6.55
C VAL A 7 34.72 4.34 -6.42
N THR A 8 34.65 3.56 -5.35
CA THR A 8 33.41 2.87 -4.96
C THR A 8 32.59 3.79 -4.06
N GLN A 9 31.97 4.82 -4.63
CA GLN A 9 30.75 5.33 -4.02
C GLN A 9 29.60 4.79 -4.85
N PRO A 10 29.09 3.57 -4.55
CA PRO A 10 27.77 3.26 -5.05
C PRO A 10 26.88 4.32 -4.42
N ILE A 11 26.11 5.02 -5.24
CA ILE A 11 24.99 5.84 -4.79
C ILE A 11 24.15 4.89 -3.92
N GLN A 12 24.36 4.91 -2.61
CA GLN A 12 23.75 3.96 -1.71
C GLN A 12 22.29 4.37 -1.68
N ASN A 13 21.45 3.59 -2.38
CA ASN A 13 20.01 3.68 -2.27
C ASN A 13 19.68 3.92 -0.78
N PRO A 14 19.03 5.04 -0.40
CA PRO A 14 18.77 5.38 1.00
C PRO A 14 18.10 4.23 1.76
N TRP A 15 17.28 3.42 1.07
CA TRP A 15 16.65 2.23 1.62
C TRP A 15 17.67 1.16 2.06
N ARG A 16 18.81 1.03 1.38
CA ARG A 16 19.90 0.11 1.79
C ARG A 16 20.60 0.59 3.05
N VAL A 17 20.74 1.91 3.24
CA VAL A 17 21.26 2.49 4.48
C VAL A 17 20.26 2.22 5.61
N LYS A 18 18.97 2.51 5.40
CA LYS A 18 17.89 2.25 6.37
C LYS A 18 17.75 0.76 6.71
N ALA A 19 18.01 -0.13 5.75
CA ALA A 19 17.90 -1.58 5.94
C ALA A 19 19.01 -2.19 6.81
N ALA A 20 20.15 -1.51 7.01
CA ALA A 20 21.24 -1.97 7.88
C ALA A 20 21.65 -3.45 7.65
N GLY A 21 21.84 -3.84 6.40
CA GLY A 21 22.20 -5.21 6.01
C GLY A 21 21.04 -6.21 5.93
N LYS A 22 19.80 -5.80 6.23
CA LYS A 22 18.60 -6.63 6.05
C LYS A 22 18.19 -6.72 4.58
N VAL A 23 17.52 -7.81 4.23
CA VAL A 23 16.92 -8.00 2.90
C VAL A 23 15.78 -7.02 2.70
N ILE A 24 15.82 -6.27 1.60
CA ILE A 24 14.72 -5.41 1.17
C ILE A 24 13.81 -6.22 0.23
N ARG A 25 12.50 -6.23 0.52
CA ARG A 25 11.48 -6.83 -0.34
C ARG A 25 10.54 -5.74 -0.83
N HIS A 26 10.37 -5.66 -2.14
CA HIS A 26 9.32 -4.83 -2.72
C HIS A 26 8.02 -5.63 -2.70
N VAL A 27 7.02 -5.12 -1.99
CA VAL A 27 5.71 -5.74 -1.87
C VAL A 27 4.70 -4.77 -2.47
N PRO A 28 4.34 -4.93 -3.75
CA PRO A 28 3.34 -4.06 -4.38
C PRO A 28 1.96 -4.33 -3.74
N LEU A 29 1.23 -3.24 -3.47
CA LEU A 29 -0.10 -3.27 -2.89
C LEU A 29 -1.11 -2.72 -3.90
N THR A 30 -2.21 -3.43 -4.07
CA THR A 30 -3.38 -2.94 -4.80
C THR A 30 -4.34 -2.38 -3.77
N LEU A 31 -4.46 -1.06 -3.74
CA LEU A 31 -5.35 -0.31 -2.85
C LEU A 31 -6.65 0.00 -3.59
N TYR A 32 -7.79 -0.24 -2.94
CA TYR A 32 -9.10 0.05 -3.51
C TYR A 32 -10.11 0.42 -2.41
N SER A 33 -11.14 1.16 -2.79
CA SER A 33 -12.24 1.51 -1.91
C SER A 33 -13.50 0.75 -2.29
N ASP A 34 -14.30 0.38 -1.30
CA ASP A 34 -15.58 -0.26 -1.50
C ASP A 34 -16.65 0.33 -0.58
N ASP A 35 -17.86 0.49 -1.13
CA ASP A 35 -19.05 0.87 -0.36
C ASP A 35 -19.72 -0.40 0.14
N THR A 36 -19.26 -0.87 1.30
CA THR A 36 -19.78 -2.08 1.94
C THR A 36 -21.21 -1.92 2.47
N SER A 37 -21.86 -0.76 2.28
CA SER A 37 -23.15 -0.51 2.91
C SER A 37 -24.25 -1.44 2.42
N GLY A 38 -24.15 -2.04 1.22
CA GLY A 38 -25.16 -2.94 0.65
C GLY A 38 -26.58 -2.34 0.68
N ASN A 39 -26.68 -1.02 0.88
CA ASN A 39 -27.88 -0.42 1.43
C ASN A 39 -28.68 0.19 0.29
N VAL A 40 -29.55 -0.62 -0.29
CA VAL A 40 -30.48 -0.17 -1.33
C VAL A 40 -31.47 0.87 -0.78
N SER A 41 -31.62 0.99 0.54
CA SER A 41 -32.73 1.71 1.19
C SER A 41 -32.39 3.01 1.93
N LYS A 42 -31.13 3.25 2.34
CA LYS A 42 -30.75 4.49 3.03
C LYS A 42 -29.53 5.14 2.38
N LYS A 43 -29.82 6.07 1.48
CA LYS A 43 -28.87 6.98 0.80
C LYS A 43 -27.99 7.83 1.75
N TRP A 44 -28.21 7.75 3.06
CA TRP A 44 -27.68 8.67 4.07
C TRP A 44 -26.64 8.08 5.03
N ASN A 45 -26.36 6.76 4.96
CA ASN A 45 -25.32 6.11 5.77
C ASN A 45 -24.29 5.41 4.88
N HIS A 46 -23.72 6.16 3.93
CA HIS A 46 -22.67 5.64 3.07
C HIS A 46 -21.38 5.52 3.91
N HIS A 47 -20.89 4.30 4.10
CA HIS A 47 -19.60 4.04 4.74
C HIS A 47 -18.60 3.68 3.66
N MET A 48 -17.64 4.58 3.41
CA MET A 48 -16.55 4.29 2.48
C MET A 48 -15.46 3.55 3.24
N SER A 49 -15.14 2.34 2.79
CA SER A 49 -14.07 1.52 3.36
C SER A 49 -12.92 1.39 2.38
N ILE A 50 -11.69 1.42 2.88
CA ILE A 50 -10.47 1.17 2.10
C ILE A 50 -9.91 -0.20 2.47
N PHE A 51 -9.55 -0.94 1.43
CA PHE A 51 -8.92 -2.24 1.50
C PHE A 51 -7.63 -2.25 0.69
N PHE A 52 -6.75 -3.20 0.99
CA PHE A 52 -5.64 -3.53 0.13
C PHE A 52 -5.48 -5.04 -0.04
N THR A 53 -4.87 -5.43 -1.14
CA THR A 53 -4.44 -6.80 -1.41
C THR A 53 -3.02 -6.81 -1.99
N LEU A 54 -2.31 -7.92 -1.87
CA LEU A 54 -0.99 -8.07 -2.46
C LEU A 54 -1.09 -8.15 -3.98
N SER A 55 -0.41 -7.24 -4.68
CA SER A 55 -0.43 -7.24 -6.14
C SER A 55 0.38 -8.40 -6.71
N GLY A 56 -0.04 -8.91 -7.87
CA GLY A 56 0.66 -9.99 -8.59
C GLY A 56 0.14 -11.39 -8.28
N LEU A 57 -0.84 -11.53 -7.39
CA LEU A 57 -1.62 -12.75 -7.26
C LEU A 57 -2.64 -12.86 -8.41
N ALA A 58 -2.91 -14.08 -8.85
CA ALA A 58 -3.97 -14.33 -9.83
C ALA A 58 -5.35 -14.10 -9.17
N PRO A 59 -6.40 -13.70 -9.93
CA PRO A 59 -7.69 -13.30 -9.36
C PRO A 59 -8.33 -14.33 -8.42
N GLN A 60 -8.15 -15.62 -8.70
CA GLN A 60 -8.67 -16.70 -7.85
C GLN A 60 -8.08 -16.68 -6.42
N TRP A 61 -6.89 -16.11 -6.25
CA TRP A 61 -6.22 -15.95 -4.97
C TRP A 61 -6.50 -14.58 -4.37
N THR A 62 -6.40 -13.51 -5.17
CA THR A 62 -6.66 -12.14 -4.70
C THR A 62 -8.06 -11.97 -4.11
N ASN A 63 -9.05 -12.67 -4.67
CA ASN A 63 -10.45 -12.60 -4.22
C ASN A 63 -10.76 -13.50 -3.01
N GLN A 64 -9.76 -14.16 -2.42
CA GLN A 64 -9.96 -14.89 -1.17
C GLN A 64 -9.91 -13.91 0.01
N ASP A 65 -10.85 -14.03 0.95
CA ASP A 65 -11.00 -13.11 2.08
C ASP A 65 -9.70 -12.91 2.88
N TYR A 66 -8.85 -13.93 2.98
CA TYR A 66 -7.57 -13.84 3.71
C TYR A 66 -6.52 -12.94 3.02
N ASN A 67 -6.68 -12.65 1.73
CA ASN A 67 -5.83 -11.74 0.96
C ASN A 67 -6.40 -10.33 0.86
N ILE A 68 -7.58 -10.08 1.44
CA ILE A 68 -8.24 -8.78 1.48
C ILE A 68 -8.05 -8.21 2.88
N HIS A 69 -7.31 -7.11 2.98
CA HIS A 69 -6.98 -6.50 4.25
C HIS A 69 -7.69 -5.16 4.40
N PHE A 70 -8.48 -5.04 5.47
CA PHE A 70 -9.13 -3.79 5.85
C PHE A 70 -8.11 -2.78 6.37
N LEU A 71 -8.28 -1.52 5.99
CA LEU A 71 -7.40 -0.43 6.42
C LEU A 71 -8.13 0.64 7.22
N ALA A 72 -9.22 1.18 6.67
CA ALA A 72 -9.98 2.25 7.30
C ALA A 72 -11.42 2.29 6.78
N THR A 73 -12.33 2.88 7.56
CA THR A 73 -13.69 3.21 7.13
C THR A 73 -14.08 4.58 7.65
N SER A 74 -14.83 5.33 6.86
CA SER A 74 -15.42 6.60 7.29
C SER A 74 -16.79 6.79 6.67
N ASN A 75 -17.69 7.42 7.44
CA ASN A 75 -19.00 7.85 6.99
C ASN A 75 -19.05 9.33 6.59
N SER A 76 -17.95 10.06 6.79
CA SER A 76 -17.86 11.51 6.54
C SER A 76 -16.79 11.87 5.53
N ALA A 77 -15.75 11.05 5.40
CA ALA A 77 -14.64 11.27 4.47
C ALA A 77 -14.92 10.62 3.12
N THR A 78 -14.51 11.29 2.05
CA THR A 78 -14.58 10.71 0.71
C THR A 78 -13.48 9.67 0.51
N THR A 79 -13.59 8.88 -0.55
CA THR A 79 -12.55 7.94 -0.98
C THR A 79 -11.18 8.59 -1.10
N LEU A 80 -11.11 9.79 -1.69
CA LEU A 80 -9.83 10.48 -1.91
C LEU A 80 -9.23 10.96 -0.60
N ASP A 81 -10.03 11.54 0.30
CA ASP A 81 -9.55 11.99 1.62
C ASP A 81 -8.96 10.82 2.43
N LEU A 82 -9.61 9.66 2.36
CA LEU A 82 -9.12 8.45 3.00
C LEU A 82 -7.82 7.95 2.34
N PHE A 83 -7.71 8.01 1.01
CA PHE A 83 -6.48 7.61 0.32
C PHE A 83 -5.32 8.55 0.61
N ASP A 84 -5.53 9.87 0.64
CA ASP A 84 -4.48 10.84 0.98
C ASP A 84 -3.91 10.52 2.36
N ARG A 85 -4.78 10.25 3.34
CA ARG A 85 -4.35 9.87 4.69
C ARG A 85 -3.57 8.55 4.71
N VAL A 86 -3.98 7.56 3.92
CA VAL A 86 -3.30 6.27 3.82
C VAL A 86 -1.92 6.41 3.17
N VAL A 87 -1.79 7.26 2.16
CA VAL A 87 -0.51 7.53 1.48
C VAL A 87 0.47 8.20 2.44
N ASP A 88 0.00 9.13 3.28
CA ASP A 88 0.82 9.74 4.33
C ASP A 88 1.32 8.72 5.34
N ASP A 89 0.49 7.74 5.72
CA ASP A 89 0.87 6.71 6.70
C ASP A 89 1.82 5.63 6.11
N LEU A 90 1.89 5.49 4.78
CA LEU A 90 2.74 4.51 4.09
C LEU A 90 4.14 5.03 3.70
N ASN A 91 4.35 6.35 3.66
CA ASN A 91 5.63 6.99 3.27
C ASN A 91 6.60 7.18 4.46
#